data_AF-A0A937M958-F1
#
_entry.id   AF-A0A937M958-F1
#
_cell.length_a   1.000
_cell.length_b   1.000
_cell.length_c   1.000
_cell.angle_alpha   90.00
_cell.angle_beta   90.00
_cell.angle_gamma   90.00
#
_symmetry.space_group_name_H-M   'P 1'
#
loop_
_entity.id
_entity.type
_entity.pdbx_description
1 polymer ?
#
loop_
_entity_poly.entity_id
_entity_poly.type
_entity_poly.pdbx_seq_one_letter_code
_entity_poly.pdbx_strand_id
1 'polypeptide(L)'
;MQSSHYTWRTVQDGKVRSSHADREGKVFLWTKPPKGGHPGEDFNCRCWAEQNVAEADKCYYKRLDKEEAQRKYEDHSAQLPSIEADIQNLKLEIEGYEYDLSILNQLYDAADIASNVITIPLPHTRIFGGFSVVAKVIFIAKIHETEAAMREKNAELKELEEIQRILLRDNERLRVKFKFSEQAYEQCMGS
;
A
#
# COMPACT_ATOMS: atom_id res chain seq x y z
N MET A 1 -14.67 27.14 11.89
CA MET A 1 -13.37 26.66 12.40
C MET A 1 -13.29 27.05 13.86
N GLN A 2 -13.02 26.11 14.76
CA GLN A 2 -12.84 26.41 16.18
C GLN A 2 -11.39 26.05 16.52
N SER A 3 -10.62 27.02 17.03
CA SER A 3 -9.33 26.74 17.66
C SER A 3 -9.55 25.80 18.84
N SER A 4 -8.59 24.92 19.16
CA SER A 4 -8.65 24.06 20.36
C SER A 4 -8.48 24.85 21.67
N HIS A 5 -7.93 26.06 21.57
CA HIS A 5 -7.61 26.95 22.68
C HIS A 5 -8.13 28.36 22.44
N TYR A 6 -8.30 29.12 23.53
CA TYR A 6 -8.67 30.53 23.48
C TYR A 6 -7.98 31.30 24.60
N THR A 7 -7.80 32.60 24.41
CA THR A 7 -7.32 33.53 25.44
C THR A 7 -8.53 34.11 26.17
N TRP A 8 -8.54 34.02 27.50
CA TRP A 8 -9.63 34.58 28.31
C TRP A 8 -9.51 36.09 28.38
N ARG A 9 -10.59 36.79 28.00
CA ARG A 9 -10.69 38.24 28.07
C ARG A 9 -11.84 38.68 28.95
N THR A 10 -11.61 39.76 29.67
CA THR A 10 -12.55 40.39 30.59
C THR A 10 -12.79 41.83 30.18
N VAL A 11 -13.87 42.43 30.69
CA VAL A 11 -14.16 43.86 30.49
C VAL A 11 -13.22 44.75 31.32
N GLN A 12 -12.35 44.16 32.16
CA GLN A 12 -11.36 44.83 33.00
C GLN A 12 -11.93 45.99 33.86
N ASP A 13 -13.21 45.88 34.26
CA ASP A 13 -13.86 46.84 35.15
C ASP A 13 -13.99 46.28 36.58
N GLY A 14 -14.35 47.16 37.52
CA GLY A 14 -14.52 46.79 38.94
C GLY A 14 -15.69 45.84 39.24
N LYS A 15 -16.48 45.45 38.23
CA LYS A 15 -17.58 44.48 38.36
C LYS A 15 -17.15 43.07 37.92
N VAL A 16 -15.95 42.90 37.37
CA VAL A 16 -15.39 41.58 37.06
C VAL A 16 -15.07 40.86 38.37
N ARG A 17 -15.55 39.63 38.52
CA ARG A 17 -15.25 38.77 39.68
C ARG A 17 -13.74 38.50 39.74
N SER A 18 -13.17 38.47 40.95
CA SER A 18 -11.73 38.23 41.14
C SER A 18 -11.23 36.97 40.42
N SER A 19 -11.99 35.87 40.50
CA SER A 19 -11.66 34.61 39.82
C SER A 19 -11.60 34.70 38.29
N HIS A 20 -12.28 35.67 37.67
CA HIS A 20 -12.25 35.92 36.22
C HIS A 20 -11.14 36.90 35.86
N ALA A 21 -10.91 37.92 36.69
CA ALA A 21 -9.78 38.82 36.53
C ALA A 21 -8.44 38.06 36.58
N ASP A 22 -8.33 37.05 37.46
CA ASP A 22 -7.17 36.16 37.54
C ASP A 22 -6.92 35.34 36.25
N ARG A 23 -7.88 35.28 35.33
CA ARG A 23 -7.79 34.54 34.07
C ARG A 23 -7.45 35.44 32.89
N GLU A 24 -7.50 36.76 33.04
CA GLU A 24 -7.21 37.71 31.97
C GLU A 24 -5.88 37.39 31.28
N GLY A 25 -5.93 37.22 29.95
CA GLY A 25 -4.76 36.92 29.12
C GLY A 25 -4.23 35.50 29.22
N LYS A 26 -4.82 34.61 30.04
CA LYS A 26 -4.44 33.19 30.12
C LYS A 26 -5.12 32.38 29.02
N VAL A 27 -4.41 31.36 28.53
CA VAL A 27 -4.90 30.43 27.50
C VAL A 27 -5.59 29.23 28.14
N PHE A 28 -6.78 28.89 27.64
CA PHE A 28 -7.58 27.76 28.09
C PHE A 28 -7.95 26.86 26.91
N LEU A 29 -8.11 25.56 27.18
CA LEU A 29 -8.63 24.57 26.24
C LEU A 29 -10.16 24.59 26.23
N TRP A 30 -10.79 24.47 25.06
CA TRP A 30 -12.24 24.25 24.99
C TRP A 30 -12.66 22.91 25.60
N THR A 31 -11.79 21.90 25.58
CA THR A 31 -12.08 20.56 26.14
C THR A 31 -11.89 20.48 27.66
N LYS A 32 -11.23 21.49 28.27
CA LYS A 32 -10.90 21.50 29.71
C LYS A 32 -11.26 22.85 30.32
N PRO A 33 -12.56 23.13 30.56
CA PRO A 33 -12.99 24.39 31.15
C PRO A 33 -12.39 24.61 32.54
N PRO A 34 -12.05 25.86 32.89
CA PRO A 34 -11.69 26.20 34.26
C PRO A 34 -12.91 26.11 35.19
N LYS A 35 -12.67 26.09 36.52
CA LYS A 35 -13.75 26.05 37.52
C LYS A 35 -14.73 27.21 37.32
N GLY A 36 -16.02 26.93 37.09
CA GLY A 36 -17.03 27.95 36.78
C GLY A 36 -17.28 28.17 35.28
N GLY A 37 -16.72 27.32 34.42
CA GLY A 37 -17.06 27.28 32.98
C GLY A 37 -16.20 28.18 32.10
N HIS A 38 -16.56 28.23 30.82
CA HIS A 38 -15.98 29.10 29.81
C HIS A 38 -16.46 30.57 29.98
N PRO A 39 -15.77 31.55 29.37
CA PRO A 39 -16.20 32.93 29.39
C PRO A 39 -17.65 33.07 28.90
N GLY A 40 -18.49 33.77 29.68
CA GLY A 40 -19.90 34.00 29.35
C GLY A 40 -20.90 32.96 29.90
N GLU A 41 -20.44 31.83 30.45
CA GLU A 41 -21.35 30.78 30.97
C GLU A 41 -21.89 31.08 32.39
N ASP A 42 -21.15 31.85 33.18
CA ASP A 42 -21.58 32.24 34.53
C ASP A 42 -22.61 33.39 34.51
N PHE A 43 -23.45 33.50 35.54
CA PHE A 43 -24.53 34.48 35.59
C PHE A 43 -23.99 35.92 35.52
N ASN A 44 -24.55 36.73 34.61
CA ASN A 44 -24.11 38.08 34.29
C ASN A 44 -22.61 38.21 33.93
N CYS A 45 -21.99 37.12 33.46
CA CYS A 45 -20.60 37.14 33.00
C CYS A 45 -20.49 37.91 31.68
N ARG A 46 -19.52 38.83 31.61
CA ARG A 46 -19.20 39.63 30.41
C ARG A 46 -17.81 39.31 29.84
N CYS A 47 -17.23 38.20 30.25
CA CYS A 47 -15.97 37.72 29.72
C CYS A 47 -16.21 37.08 28.36
N TRP A 48 -15.21 37.13 27.46
CA TRP A 48 -15.27 36.46 26.16
C TRP A 48 -14.00 35.67 25.90
N ALA A 49 -14.12 34.69 25.00
CA ALA A 49 -13.00 33.93 24.49
C ALA A 49 -12.46 34.65 23.24
N GLU A 50 -11.22 35.16 23.31
CA GLU A 50 -10.52 35.63 22.13
C GLU A 50 -9.80 34.45 21.47
N GLN A 51 -10.12 34.18 20.21
CA GLN A 51 -9.40 33.17 19.44
C GLN A 51 -8.01 33.69 19.07
N ASN A 52 -6.97 32.94 19.41
CA ASN A 52 -5.65 33.15 18.82
C ASN A 52 -5.70 32.72 17.36
N VAL A 53 -6.12 33.63 16.48
CA VAL A 53 -6.16 33.42 15.02
C VAL A 53 -4.81 32.92 14.48
N ALA A 54 -3.69 33.42 14.99
CA ALA A 54 -2.36 32.97 14.59
C ALA A 54 -2.03 31.49 14.94
N GLU A 55 -2.64 30.92 15.99
CA GLU A 55 -2.47 29.50 16.37
C GLU A 55 -3.54 28.61 15.73
N ALA A 56 -4.76 29.12 15.59
CA ALA A 56 -5.83 28.49 14.82
C ALA A 56 -5.39 28.23 13.36
N ASP A 57 -4.68 29.19 12.77
CA ASP A 57 -4.11 29.08 11.42
C ASP A 57 -3.06 27.97 11.32
N LYS A 58 -2.18 27.82 12.33
CA LYS A 58 -1.14 26.76 12.32
C LYS A 58 -1.72 25.36 12.39
N CYS A 59 -2.75 25.15 13.20
CA CYS A 59 -3.43 23.86 13.32
C CYS A 59 -4.22 23.53 12.04
N TYR A 60 -4.77 24.55 11.37
CA TYR A 60 -5.47 24.40 10.11
C TYR A 60 -4.57 23.85 8.99
N TYR A 61 -3.39 24.42 8.78
CA TYR A 61 -2.47 23.92 7.74
C TYR A 61 -1.98 22.50 8.03
N LYS A 62 -1.72 22.16 9.29
CA LYS A 62 -1.33 20.79 9.68
C LYS A 62 -2.41 19.76 9.41
N ARG A 63 -3.69 20.13 9.55
CA ARG A 63 -4.80 19.25 9.17
C ARG A 63 -4.80 19.01 7.66
N LEU A 64 -4.61 20.06 6.86
CA LEU A 64 -4.52 19.91 5.40
C LEU A 64 -3.35 19.00 5.00
N ASP A 65 -2.19 19.18 5.63
CA ASP A 65 -1.02 18.32 5.41
C ASP A 65 -1.30 16.86 5.79
N LYS A 66 -2.01 16.61 6.90
CA LYS A 66 -2.47 15.28 7.31
C LYS A 66 -3.40 14.69 6.26
N GLU A 67 -4.45 15.40 5.87
CA GLU A 67 -5.45 14.94 4.90
C GLU A 67 -4.81 14.66 3.53
N GLU A 68 -3.85 15.50 3.09
CA GLU A 68 -3.12 15.27 1.86
C GLU A 68 -2.21 14.03 1.94
N ALA A 69 -1.47 13.87 3.04
CA ALA A 69 -0.62 12.70 3.25
C ALA A 69 -1.45 11.40 3.32
N GLN A 70 -2.62 11.45 3.96
CA GLN A 70 -3.56 10.35 4.02
C GLN A 70 -4.05 9.95 2.63
N ARG A 71 -4.56 10.91 1.85
CA ARG A 71 -5.03 10.65 0.48
C ARG A 71 -3.94 10.02 -0.39
N LYS A 72 -2.71 10.54 -0.33
CA LYS A 72 -1.57 9.99 -1.08
C LYS A 72 -1.25 8.56 -0.65
N TYR A 73 -1.24 8.29 0.65
CA TYR A 73 -1.00 6.95 1.18
C TYR A 73 -2.09 5.96 0.73
N GLU A 74 -3.36 6.34 0.88
CA GLU A 74 -4.51 5.52 0.49
C GLU A 74 -4.48 5.18 -1.00
N ASP A 75 -4.27 6.19 -1.85
CA ASP A 75 -4.15 6.04 -3.30
C ASP A 75 -3.01 5.08 -3.71
N HIS A 76 -1.82 5.22 -3.13
CA HIS A 76 -0.72 4.30 -3.41
C HIS A 76 -0.94 2.91 -2.81
N SER A 77 -1.56 2.82 -1.63
CA SER A 77 -1.86 1.53 -0.99
C SER A 77 -2.89 0.71 -1.76
N ALA A 78 -3.81 1.38 -2.48
CA ALA A 78 -4.84 0.74 -3.28
C ALA A 78 -4.28 0.04 -4.53
N GLN A 79 -3.08 0.40 -4.99
CA GLN A 79 -2.43 -0.21 -6.15
C GLN A 79 -1.76 -1.56 -5.82
N LEU A 80 -1.35 -1.77 -4.56
CA LEU A 80 -0.61 -2.98 -4.14
C LEU A 80 -1.38 -4.28 -4.40
N PRO A 81 -2.67 -4.41 -4.03
CA PRO A 81 -3.39 -5.67 -4.20
C PRO A 81 -3.52 -6.09 -5.66
N SER A 82 -3.66 -5.13 -6.59
CA SER A 82 -3.76 -5.43 -8.02
C SER A 82 -2.46 -6.06 -8.54
N ILE A 83 -1.33 -5.44 -8.22
CA ILE A 83 -0.01 -5.92 -8.68
C ILE A 83 0.37 -7.23 -8.00
N GLU A 84 0.03 -7.40 -6.73
CA GLU A 84 0.17 -8.67 -6.03
C GLU A 84 -0.61 -9.80 -6.73
N ALA A 85 -1.85 -9.52 -7.14
CA ALA A 85 -2.65 -10.49 -7.88
C ALA A 85 -2.04 -10.81 -9.25
N ASP A 86 -1.58 -9.80 -10.00
CA ASP A 86 -0.96 -9.98 -11.31
C ASP A 86 0.33 -10.83 -11.20
N ILE A 87 1.17 -10.56 -10.21
CA ILE A 87 2.38 -11.36 -9.91
C ILE A 87 2.01 -12.81 -9.59
N GLN A 88 0.97 -13.04 -8.77
CA GLN A 88 0.55 -14.39 -8.43
C GLN A 88 0.01 -15.15 -9.64
N ASN A 89 -0.80 -14.49 -10.48
CA ASN A 89 -1.32 -15.08 -11.70
C ASN A 89 -0.19 -15.46 -12.67
N LEU A 90 0.79 -14.58 -12.88
CA LEU A 90 1.94 -14.89 -13.73
C LEU A 90 2.81 -16.02 -13.17
N LYS A 91 2.99 -16.10 -11.85
CA LYS A 91 3.69 -17.21 -11.21
C LYS A 91 3.00 -18.55 -11.49
N LEU A 92 1.68 -18.59 -11.39
CA LEU A 92 0.89 -19.78 -11.72
C LEU A 92 0.96 -20.12 -13.21
N GLU A 93 0.93 -19.13 -14.10
CA GLU A 93 1.13 -19.36 -15.55
C GLU A 93 2.50 -19.96 -15.85
N ILE A 94 3.57 -19.42 -15.24
CA ILE A 94 4.94 -19.93 -15.40
C ILE A 94 5.06 -21.36 -14.87
N GLU A 95 4.47 -21.66 -13.71
CA GLU A 95 4.44 -23.03 -13.16
C GLU A 95 3.75 -24.01 -14.12
N GLY A 96 2.68 -23.57 -14.79
CA GLY A 96 2.02 -24.33 -15.86
C GLY A 96 2.96 -24.63 -17.04
N TYR A 97 3.70 -23.64 -17.51
CA TYR A 97 4.69 -23.83 -18.58
C TYR A 97 5.86 -24.74 -18.15
N GLU A 98 6.36 -24.61 -16.93
CA GLU A 98 7.41 -25.47 -16.38
C GLU A 98 6.95 -26.93 -16.32
N TYR A 99 5.70 -27.16 -15.94
CA TYR A 99 5.08 -28.47 -15.95
C TYR A 99 4.99 -29.07 -17.36
N ASP A 100 4.48 -28.29 -18.32
CA ASP A 100 4.39 -28.72 -19.73
C ASP A 100 5.75 -29.03 -20.33
N LEU A 101 6.77 -28.21 -20.06
CA LEU A 101 8.16 -28.46 -20.47
C LEU A 101 8.72 -29.74 -19.84
N SER A 102 8.42 -30.00 -18.57
CA SER A 102 8.83 -31.24 -17.89
C SER A 102 8.24 -32.47 -18.58
N ILE A 103 6.95 -32.43 -18.92
CA ILE A 103 6.30 -33.52 -19.66
C ILE A 103 6.93 -33.69 -21.05
N LEU A 104 7.11 -32.60 -21.79
CA LEU A 104 7.68 -32.65 -23.14
C LEU A 104 9.10 -33.23 -23.15
N ASN A 105 9.93 -32.84 -22.19
CA ASN A 105 11.29 -33.37 -22.04
C ASN A 105 11.28 -34.86 -21.67
N GLN A 106 10.43 -35.28 -20.72
CA GLN A 106 10.29 -36.70 -20.37
C GLN A 106 9.82 -37.55 -21.55
N LEU A 107 8.85 -37.05 -22.33
CA LEU A 107 8.36 -37.72 -23.53
C LEU A 107 9.45 -37.81 -24.61
N TYR A 108 10.22 -36.74 -24.81
CA TYR A 108 11.33 -36.71 -25.75
C TYR A 108 12.42 -37.72 -25.38
N ASP A 109 12.82 -37.78 -24.10
CA ASP A 109 13.81 -38.73 -23.58
C ASP A 109 13.33 -40.18 -23.71
N ALA A 110 12.08 -40.46 -23.32
CA ALA A 110 11.49 -41.78 -23.45
C ALA A 110 11.39 -42.23 -24.92
N ALA A 111 11.04 -41.32 -25.83
CA ALA A 111 11.01 -41.56 -27.27
C ALA A 111 12.39 -41.83 -27.85
N ASP A 112 13.43 -41.11 -27.41
CA ASP A 112 14.81 -41.32 -27.86
C ASP A 112 15.36 -42.67 -27.39
N ILE A 113 15.07 -43.06 -26.13
CA ILE A 113 15.41 -44.37 -25.58
C ILE A 113 14.66 -45.50 -26.32
N ALA A 114 13.35 -45.37 -26.55
CA ALA A 114 12.57 -46.36 -27.28
C ALA A 114 13.01 -46.52 -28.74
N SER A 115 13.48 -45.43 -29.36
CA SER A 115 14.07 -45.44 -30.70
C SER A 115 15.42 -46.18 -30.75
N ASN A 116 16.08 -46.38 -29.61
CA ASN A 116 17.33 -47.11 -29.45
C ASN A 116 17.18 -48.54 -28.87
N VAL A 117 15.97 -48.93 -28.42
CA VAL A 117 15.69 -50.23 -27.75
C VAL A 117 14.45 -50.90 -28.34
N ILE A 118 14.47 -51.39 -29.58
CA ILE A 118 13.66 -52.56 -30.02
C ILE A 118 14.40 -53.33 -31.12
N THR A 119 15.21 -54.32 -30.74
CA THR A 119 15.47 -55.52 -31.54
C THR A 119 14.83 -56.70 -30.81
N ILE A 120 13.51 -56.85 -30.95
CA ILE A 120 12.80 -58.07 -30.53
C ILE A 120 12.79 -59.03 -31.73
N PRO A 121 13.37 -60.24 -31.62
CA PRO A 121 13.33 -61.22 -32.69
C PRO A 121 11.99 -61.96 -32.62
N LEU A 122 10.97 -61.44 -33.30
CA LEU A 122 9.74 -62.22 -33.59
C LEU A 122 9.66 -62.54 -35.09
N PRO A 123 9.29 -63.78 -35.46
CA PRO A 123 9.66 -64.34 -36.75
C PRO A 123 8.94 -63.76 -37.97
N HIS A 124 7.80 -63.05 -37.84
CA HIS A 124 7.06 -62.60 -39.03
C HIS A 124 6.39 -61.21 -39.00
N THR A 125 6.73 -60.32 -38.06
CA THR A 125 6.26 -58.92 -38.11
C THR A 125 7.35 -57.95 -37.67
N ARG A 126 7.89 -57.15 -38.60
CA ARG A 126 8.72 -55.99 -38.28
C ARG A 126 7.80 -54.81 -37.96
N ILE A 127 7.62 -54.50 -36.67
CA ILE A 127 7.09 -53.20 -36.28
C ILE A 127 8.24 -52.20 -36.39
N PHE A 128 8.32 -51.48 -37.50
CA PHE A 128 9.14 -50.26 -37.57
C PHE A 128 8.36 -49.15 -36.85
N GLY A 129 8.67 -48.98 -35.57
CA GLY A 129 8.09 -47.91 -34.76
C GLY A 129 9.16 -47.05 -34.10
N GLY A 130 10.31 -46.85 -34.78
CA GLY A 130 11.28 -45.85 -34.34
C GLY A 130 10.68 -44.46 -34.45
N PHE A 131 10.94 -43.61 -33.45
CA PHE A 131 10.49 -42.23 -33.47
C PHE A 131 11.13 -41.52 -34.67
N SER A 132 10.32 -41.12 -35.66
CA SER A 132 10.86 -40.61 -36.92
C SER A 132 11.63 -39.31 -36.68
N VAL A 133 12.64 -39.03 -37.53
CA VAL A 133 13.37 -37.75 -37.46
C VAL A 133 12.42 -36.56 -37.54
N VAL A 134 11.35 -36.67 -38.32
CA VAL A 134 10.30 -35.63 -38.43
C VAL A 134 9.57 -35.46 -37.09
N ALA A 135 9.22 -36.54 -36.39
CA ALA A 135 8.59 -36.47 -35.08
C ALA A 135 9.53 -35.82 -34.03
N LYS A 136 10.84 -36.13 -34.07
CA LYS A 136 11.83 -35.47 -33.19
C LYS A 136 11.90 -33.96 -33.43
N VAL A 137 11.95 -33.53 -34.69
CA VAL A 137 12.00 -32.11 -35.04
C VAL A 137 10.75 -31.37 -34.58
N ILE A 138 9.56 -31.98 -34.72
CA ILE A 138 8.30 -31.40 -34.23
C ILE A 138 8.32 -31.24 -32.70
N PHE A 139 8.78 -32.26 -31.96
CA PHE A 139 8.90 -32.20 -30.51
C PHE A 139 9.87 -31.10 -30.05
N ILE A 140 11.05 -31.03 -30.66
CA ILE A 140 12.04 -29.98 -30.38
C ILE A 140 11.48 -28.59 -30.68
N ALA A 141 10.77 -28.43 -31.80
CA ALA A 141 10.11 -27.18 -32.13
C ALA A 141 9.06 -26.79 -31.07
N LYS A 142 8.29 -27.76 -30.56
CA LYS A 142 7.31 -27.51 -29.51
C LYS A 142 7.95 -27.13 -28.18
N ILE A 143 9.04 -27.80 -27.79
CA ILE A 143 9.83 -27.45 -26.60
C ILE A 143 10.32 -26.01 -26.72
N HIS A 144 10.95 -25.64 -27.84
CA HIS A 144 11.45 -24.27 -28.03
C HIS A 144 10.34 -23.21 -28.07
N GLU A 145 9.19 -23.52 -28.66
CA GLU A 145 8.01 -22.64 -28.63
C GLU A 145 7.55 -22.39 -27.19
N THR A 146 7.39 -23.46 -26.40
CA THR A 146 6.98 -23.37 -24.99
C THR A 146 8.03 -22.66 -24.14
N GLU A 147 9.33 -22.93 -24.36
CA GLU A 147 10.43 -22.21 -23.69
C GLU A 147 10.42 -20.72 -24.01
N ALA A 148 10.14 -20.34 -25.26
CA ALA A 148 10.07 -18.93 -25.67
C ALA A 148 8.90 -18.21 -25.00
N ALA A 149 7.71 -18.81 -25.00
CA ALA A 149 6.53 -18.27 -24.31
C ALA A 149 6.77 -18.13 -22.79
N MET A 150 7.36 -19.15 -22.17
CA MET A 150 7.72 -19.11 -20.75
C MET A 150 8.75 -18.01 -20.44
N ARG A 151 9.72 -17.77 -21.33
CA ARG A 151 10.72 -16.70 -21.17
C ARG A 151 10.09 -15.30 -21.24
N GLU A 152 9.13 -15.11 -22.14
CA GLU A 152 8.37 -13.86 -22.24
C GLU A 152 7.63 -13.58 -20.93
N LYS A 153 6.90 -14.57 -20.41
CA LYS A 153 6.19 -14.45 -19.13
C LYS A 153 7.11 -14.26 -17.93
N ASN A 154 8.26 -14.92 -17.91
CA ASN A 154 9.29 -14.67 -16.89
C ASN A 154 9.89 -13.25 -16.96
N ALA A 155 9.98 -12.64 -18.14
CA ALA A 155 10.42 -11.25 -18.28
C ALA A 155 9.36 -10.28 -17.74
N GLU A 156 8.09 -10.51 -18.09
CA GLU A 156 6.93 -9.77 -17.57
C GLU A 156 6.86 -9.83 -16.03
N LEU A 157 7.03 -11.03 -15.46
CA LEU A 157 7.05 -11.24 -14.01
C LEU A 157 8.16 -10.42 -13.34
N LYS A 158 9.38 -10.41 -13.90
CA LYS A 158 10.51 -9.65 -13.33
C LYS A 158 10.25 -8.14 -13.34
N GLU A 159 9.60 -7.65 -14.38
CA GLU A 159 9.26 -6.24 -14.50
C GLU A 159 8.22 -5.83 -13.44
N LEU A 160 7.19 -6.66 -13.24
CA LEU A 160 6.18 -6.45 -12.20
C LEU A 160 6.75 -6.59 -10.79
N GLU A 161 7.65 -7.55 -10.54
CA GLU A 161 8.33 -7.66 -9.24
C GLU A 161 9.18 -6.41 -8.93
N GLU A 162 9.79 -5.78 -9.94
CA GLU A 162 10.49 -4.50 -9.73
C GLU A 162 9.52 -3.36 -9.42
N ILE A 163 8.40 -3.27 -10.15
CA ILE A 163 7.35 -2.29 -9.87
C ILE A 163 6.80 -2.47 -8.45
N GLN A 164 6.54 -3.71 -8.03
CA GLN A 164 6.10 -4.02 -6.66
C GLN A 164 7.11 -3.56 -5.62
N ARG A 165 8.42 -3.80 -5.83
CA ARG A 165 9.48 -3.33 -4.93
C ARG A 165 9.49 -1.81 -4.78
N ILE A 166 9.32 -1.08 -5.89
CA ILE A 166 9.28 0.39 -5.89
C ILE A 166 8.03 0.87 -5.14
N LEU A 167 6.86 0.30 -5.45
CA LEU A 167 5.60 0.69 -4.80
C LEU A 167 5.58 0.39 -3.31
N LEU A 168 6.13 -0.75 -2.87
CA LEU A 168 6.25 -1.08 -1.44
C LEU A 168 7.13 -0.05 -0.72
N ARG A 169 8.23 0.39 -1.34
CA ARG A 169 9.12 1.42 -0.78
C ARG A 169 8.39 2.77 -0.67
N ASP A 170 7.68 3.18 -1.71
CA ASP A 170 6.96 4.45 -1.71
C ASP A 170 5.76 4.42 -0.77
N ASN A 171 5.07 3.30 -0.67
CA ASN A 171 4.00 3.08 0.29
C ASN A 171 4.50 3.27 1.73
N GLU A 172 5.63 2.66 2.09
CA GLU A 172 6.22 2.81 3.41
C GLU A 172 6.63 4.25 3.69
N ARG A 173 7.24 4.94 2.71
CA ARG A 173 7.59 6.36 2.81
C ARG A 173 6.35 7.23 3.05
N LEU A 174 5.26 6.97 2.34
CA LEU A 174 4.00 7.69 2.50
C LEU A 174 3.33 7.39 3.84
N ARG A 175 3.38 6.14 4.30
CA ARG A 175 2.88 5.72 5.61
C ARG A 175 3.58 6.48 6.74
N VAL A 176 4.91 6.60 6.67
CA VAL A 176 5.70 7.37 7.64
C VAL A 176 5.34 8.85 7.58
N LYS A 177 5.21 9.43 6.38
CA LYS A 177 4.77 10.83 6.22
C LYS A 177 3.39 11.08 6.83
N PHE A 178 2.42 10.21 6.55
CA PHE A 178 1.09 10.31 7.11
C PHE A 178 1.10 10.27 8.64
N LYS A 179 1.82 9.31 9.25
CA LYS A 179 1.97 9.23 10.71
C LYS A 179 2.60 10.49 11.31
N PHE A 180 3.62 11.03 10.65
CA PHE A 180 4.26 12.26 11.10
C PHE A 180 3.31 13.46 11.04
N SER A 181 2.56 13.61 9.94
CA SER A 181 1.56 14.67 9.80
C SER A 181 0.43 14.53 10.82
N GLU A 182 0.01 13.29 11.11
CA GLU A 182 -1.00 12.98 12.12
C GLU A 182 -0.54 13.39 13.52
N GLN A 183 0.66 12.96 13.95
CA GLN A 183 1.24 13.36 15.23
C GLN A 183 1.38 14.88 15.35
N ALA A 184 1.81 15.54 14.27
CA ALA A 184 1.95 16.99 14.25
C ALA A 184 0.59 17.71 14.42
N TYR A 185 -0.49 17.14 13.88
CA TYR A 185 -1.85 17.66 14.06
C TYR A 185 -2.39 17.39 15.46
N GLU A 186 -2.20 16.19 16.02
CA GLU A 186 -2.62 15.82 17.38
C GLU A 186 -1.93 16.68 18.44
N GLN A 187 -0.60 16.87 18.34
CA GLN A 187 0.15 17.77 19.21
C GLN A 187 -0.40 19.21 19.18
N CYS A 188 -0.90 19.65 18.02
CA CYS A 188 -1.51 20.97 17.88
C CYS A 188 -2.94 21.03 18.45
N MET A 189 -3.67 19.92 18.44
CA MET A 189 -5.00 19.82 19.03
C MET A 189 -4.96 19.68 20.57
N GLY A 190 -3.80 19.38 21.16
CA GLY A 190 -3.63 19.28 22.62
C GLY A 190 -4.12 17.96 23.22
N SER A 191 -4.13 16.89 22.41
CA SER A 191 -4.46 15.51 22.79
C SER A 191 -3.23 14.69 23.16
#